data_AF-A0A7G3A4B3-F1
#
_entry.id   AF-A0A7G3A4B3-F1
#
_cell.length_a   1.000
_cell.length_b   1.000
_cell.length_c   1.000
_cell.angle_alpha   90.00
_cell.angle_beta   90.00
_cell.angle_gamma   90.00
#
_symmetry.space_group_name_H-M   'P 1'
#
loop_
_entity.id
_entity.type
_entity.pdbx_description
1 polymer ?
#
loop_
_entity_poly.entity_id
_entity_poly.type
_entity_poly.pdbx_seq_one_letter_code
_entity_poly.pdbx_strand_id
1 'polypeptide(L)'
;MRRAFLAAGVVLGVAACSPAPQEPVYPPESLSQDPQAPEPVEIPEAVAATQDEMLKYARRGSLSGLSRMARENPAFVSNLGGEDHRAYWDLMRRIGVDPNRKLRALMDLPVGVREVDGVKWYVWPDLAAKPAADLIPEKLSFRDRKRLQDLVGDDGIEKIRAGKGYPGMRTAITENGRWVYFVLGQDAEE
;
A
#
# COMPACT_ATOMS: atom_id res chain seq x y z
N MET A 1 55.72 26.70 83.49
CA MET A 1 54.43 26.67 84.22
C MET A 1 53.33 26.25 83.25
N ARG A 2 52.59 25.18 83.59
CA ARG A 2 51.14 25.00 83.41
C ARG A 2 50.46 25.49 82.10
N ARG A 3 50.04 24.54 81.23
CA ARG A 3 48.63 24.16 80.92
C ARG A 3 48.52 23.55 79.50
N ALA A 4 47.94 22.35 79.44
CA ALA A 4 47.34 21.76 78.24
C ALA A 4 45.85 22.14 78.14
N PHE A 5 45.27 22.19 76.93
CA PHE A 5 43.87 21.92 76.50
C PHE A 5 43.76 22.36 75.00
N LEU A 6 43.63 21.46 74.00
CA LEU A 6 42.42 20.85 73.40
C LEU A 6 41.46 21.82 72.68
N ALA A 7 41.32 21.68 71.34
CA ALA A 7 40.08 21.30 70.62
C ALA A 7 39.93 21.86 69.18
N ALA A 8 39.43 21.00 68.28
CA ALA A 8 38.61 21.19 67.05
C ALA A 8 39.09 22.16 65.95
N GLY A 9 39.11 21.87 64.64
CA GLY A 9 38.39 20.87 63.82
C GLY A 9 37.36 21.58 62.93
N VAL A 10 37.61 21.77 61.62
CA VAL A 10 36.59 21.94 60.56
C VAL A 10 37.19 21.52 59.20
N VAL A 11 36.50 20.58 58.55
CA VAL A 11 36.68 20.15 57.16
C VAL A 11 35.77 21.01 56.28
N LEU A 12 36.29 21.64 55.23
CA LEU A 12 35.49 22.30 54.20
C LEU A 12 35.44 21.42 52.96
N GLY A 13 34.29 20.77 52.75
CA GLY A 13 33.98 19.98 51.56
C GLY A 13 33.66 20.88 50.36
N VAL A 14 34.22 20.51 49.21
CA VAL A 14 33.97 21.17 47.92
C VAL A 14 32.67 20.61 47.36
N ALA A 15 31.62 21.44 47.28
CA ALA A 15 30.37 21.09 46.63
C ALA A 15 30.54 21.18 45.11
N ALA A 16 30.42 20.04 44.42
CA ALA A 16 30.32 19.98 42.97
C ALA A 16 28.88 20.28 42.54
N CYS A 17 28.67 21.38 41.81
CA CYS A 17 27.38 21.69 41.17
C CYS A 17 27.24 20.86 39.88
N SER A 18 26.34 19.88 39.86
CA SER A 18 25.88 19.25 38.62
C SER A 18 24.77 20.09 37.97
N PRO A 19 24.74 20.25 36.64
CA PRO A 19 23.63 20.90 35.95
C PRO A 19 22.36 20.05 36.05
N ALA A 20 21.21 20.72 36.16
CA ALA A 20 19.91 20.06 36.29
C ALA A 20 19.60 19.16 35.07
N PRO A 21 18.94 18.00 35.26
CA PRO A 21 18.57 17.12 34.17
C PRO A 21 17.64 17.85 33.21
N GLN A 22 18.01 17.90 31.93
CA GLN A 22 17.07 18.32 30.88
C GLN A 22 16.02 17.22 30.73
N GLU A 23 14.74 17.59 30.88
CA GLU A 23 13.65 16.67 30.58
C GLU A 23 13.75 16.23 29.11
N PRO A 24 13.70 14.92 28.83
CA PRO A 24 13.74 14.43 27.47
C PRO A 24 12.53 14.98 26.69
N VAL A 25 12.81 15.65 25.56
CA VAL A 25 11.79 16.07 24.60
C VAL A 25 11.27 14.82 23.92
N TYR A 26 10.12 14.31 24.37
CA TYR A 26 9.43 13.23 23.68
C TYR A 26 8.78 13.79 22.41
N PRO A 27 9.02 13.18 21.21
CA PRO A 27 8.25 13.53 20.03
C PRO A 27 6.75 13.31 20.32
N PRO A 28 5.86 14.21 19.86
CA PRO A 28 4.43 14.06 20.09
C PRO A 28 3.97 12.71 19.55
N GLU A 29 3.39 11.91 20.45
CA GLU A 29 2.66 10.65 20.28
C GLU A 29 2.52 10.12 18.84
N SER A 30 3.48 9.31 18.39
CA SER A 30 3.37 8.58 17.11
C SER A 30 3.54 7.06 17.23
N LEU A 31 3.53 6.52 18.46
CA LEU A 31 3.69 5.07 18.71
C LEU A 31 2.54 4.43 19.50
N SER A 32 1.61 5.23 20.04
CA SER A 32 0.51 4.76 20.91
C SER A 32 -0.87 4.77 20.25
N GLN A 33 -1.01 5.38 19.06
CA GLN A 33 -2.27 5.36 18.33
C GLN A 33 -2.42 4.02 17.61
N ASP A 34 -3.48 3.29 17.95
CA ASP A 34 -3.88 2.12 17.20
C ASP A 34 -4.10 2.53 15.73
N PRO A 35 -3.53 1.77 14.76
CA PRO A 35 -3.74 2.04 13.34
C PRO A 35 -5.23 2.10 13.05
N GLN A 36 -5.75 3.30 12.74
CA GLN A 36 -7.14 3.44 12.34
C GLN A 36 -7.34 2.66 11.04
N ALA A 37 -8.35 1.79 11.02
CA ALA A 37 -8.75 1.15 9.77
C ALA A 37 -9.18 2.26 8.80
N PRO A 38 -8.81 2.17 7.51
CA PRO A 38 -9.26 3.15 6.53
C PRO A 38 -10.79 3.21 6.54
N GLU A 39 -11.34 4.41 6.39
CA GLU A 39 -12.78 4.59 6.27
C GLU A 39 -13.32 3.70 5.15
N PRO A 40 -14.43 2.96 5.39
CA PRO A 40 -15.02 2.13 4.35
C PRO A 40 -15.36 2.96 3.12
N VAL A 41 -14.83 2.55 1.97
CA VAL A 41 -15.18 3.16 0.70
C VAL A 41 -16.57 2.69 0.29
N GLU A 42 -17.48 3.63 0.09
CA GLU A 42 -18.79 3.35 -0.49
C GLU A 42 -18.64 2.98 -1.97
N ILE A 43 -19.03 1.75 -2.33
CA ILE A 43 -18.97 1.24 -3.71
C ILE A 43 -20.32 1.52 -4.40
N PRO A 44 -20.35 2.32 -5.48
CA PRO A 44 -21.56 2.55 -6.27
C PRO A 44 -22.08 1.27 -6.91
N GLU A 45 -23.39 1.20 -7.13
CA GLU A 45 -24.05 0.03 -7.73
C GLU A 45 -23.42 -0.38 -9.07
N ALA A 46 -23.07 0.57 -9.93
CA ALA A 46 -22.43 0.29 -11.22
C ALA A 46 -21.05 -0.38 -11.05
N VAL A 47 -20.29 0.03 -10.04
CA VAL A 47 -18.98 -0.55 -9.72
C VAL A 47 -19.16 -1.97 -9.17
N ALA A 48 -20.12 -2.17 -8.27
CA ALA A 48 -20.46 -3.47 -7.72
C ALA A 48 -20.92 -4.46 -8.80
N ALA A 49 -21.80 -4.03 -9.71
CA ALA A 49 -22.26 -4.85 -10.84
C ALA A 49 -21.10 -5.30 -11.74
N THR A 50 -20.16 -4.40 -12.01
CA THR A 50 -18.96 -4.69 -12.80
C THR A 50 -18.05 -5.69 -12.07
N GLN A 51 -17.84 -5.50 -10.77
CA GLN A 51 -17.10 -6.43 -9.93
C GLN A 51 -17.73 -7.83 -9.94
N ASP A 52 -19.05 -7.92 -9.80
CA ASP A 52 -19.79 -9.18 -9.81
C ASP A 52 -19.67 -9.92 -11.14
N GLU A 53 -19.73 -9.20 -12.27
CA GLU A 53 -19.54 -9.79 -13.59
C GLU A 53 -18.10 -10.30 -13.79
N MET A 54 -17.10 -9.52 -13.38
CA MET A 54 -15.70 -9.95 -13.39
C MET A 54 -15.51 -11.24 -12.57
N LEU A 55 -16.05 -11.27 -11.34
CA LEU A 55 -15.97 -12.43 -10.44
C LEU A 55 -16.73 -13.64 -10.99
N LYS A 56 -17.87 -13.44 -11.66
CA LYS A 56 -18.62 -14.51 -12.33
C LYS A 56 -17.76 -15.22 -13.38
N TYR A 57 -17.05 -14.49 -14.24
CA TYR A 57 -16.15 -15.10 -15.22
C TYR A 57 -14.92 -15.72 -14.57
N ALA A 58 -14.31 -15.03 -13.60
CA ALA A 58 -13.12 -15.52 -12.91
C ALA A 58 -13.38 -16.82 -12.12
N ARG A 59 -14.51 -16.94 -11.43
CA ARG A 59 -14.90 -18.17 -10.71
C ARG A 59 -15.09 -19.36 -11.65
N ARG A 60 -15.45 -19.12 -12.91
CA ARG A 60 -15.59 -20.14 -13.95
C ARG A 60 -14.28 -20.41 -14.71
N GLY A 61 -13.19 -19.71 -14.39
CA GLY A 61 -11.93 -19.79 -15.12
C GLY A 61 -12.01 -19.27 -16.57
N SER A 62 -13.00 -18.43 -16.87
CA SER A 62 -13.31 -18.00 -18.24
C SER A 62 -12.51 -16.77 -18.65
N LEU A 63 -11.31 -17.01 -19.19
CA LEU A 63 -10.53 -15.96 -19.83
C LEU A 63 -11.26 -15.34 -21.04
N SER A 64 -12.19 -16.07 -21.68
CA SER A 64 -12.95 -15.55 -22.84
C SER A 64 -13.99 -14.53 -22.37
N GLY A 65 -14.61 -14.79 -21.22
CA GLY A 65 -15.55 -13.87 -20.58
C GLY A 65 -14.84 -12.58 -20.16
N LEU A 66 -13.72 -12.72 -19.43
CA LEU A 66 -12.90 -11.57 -19.05
C LEU A 66 -12.44 -10.77 -20.28
N SER A 67 -11.95 -11.42 -21.32
CA SER A 67 -11.48 -10.71 -22.52
C SER A 67 -12.60 -10.01 -23.29
N ARG A 68 -13.82 -10.55 -23.24
CA ARG A 68 -14.98 -9.90 -23.86
C ARG A 68 -15.32 -8.62 -23.11
N MET A 69 -15.41 -8.70 -21.79
CA MET A 69 -15.68 -7.56 -20.93
C MET A 69 -14.60 -6.48 -21.07
N ALA A 70 -13.32 -6.86 -21.10
CA ALA A 70 -12.21 -5.94 -21.36
C ALA A 70 -12.39 -5.16 -22.67
N ARG A 71 -12.81 -5.83 -23.75
CA ARG A 71 -13.01 -5.21 -25.08
C ARG A 71 -14.21 -4.28 -25.17
N GLU A 72 -15.12 -4.29 -24.20
CA GLU A 72 -16.21 -3.28 -24.13
C GLU A 72 -15.65 -1.87 -23.87
N ASN A 73 -14.44 -1.78 -23.31
CA ASN A 73 -13.68 -0.56 -23.20
C ASN A 73 -12.46 -0.60 -24.14
N PRO A 74 -12.46 0.11 -25.28
CA PRO A 74 -11.33 0.14 -26.21
C PRO A 74 -10.02 0.66 -25.60
N ALA A 75 -10.10 1.43 -24.51
CA ALA A 75 -8.93 1.95 -23.78
C ALA A 75 -8.48 1.03 -22.63
N PHE A 76 -9.02 -0.19 -22.54
CA PHE A 76 -8.65 -1.14 -21.49
C PHE A 76 -7.19 -1.58 -21.60
N VAL A 77 -6.51 -1.68 -20.46
CA VAL A 77 -5.10 -2.10 -20.39
C VAL A 77 -4.95 -3.37 -19.56
N SER A 78 -4.43 -4.44 -20.16
CA SER A 78 -4.02 -5.67 -19.46
C SER A 78 -2.50 -5.84 -19.33
N ASN A 79 -1.76 -5.23 -20.25
CA ASN A 79 -0.31 -5.33 -20.39
C ASN A 79 0.21 -4.02 -20.99
N LEU A 80 1.50 -3.73 -20.82
CA LEU A 80 2.11 -2.49 -21.33
C LEU A 80 2.53 -2.60 -22.80
N GLY A 81 2.66 -3.82 -23.32
CA GLY A 81 3.07 -4.10 -24.70
C GLY A 81 1.98 -3.95 -25.77
N GLY A 82 0.72 -3.74 -25.37
CA GLY A 82 -0.41 -3.63 -26.30
C GLY A 82 -0.86 -4.95 -26.93
N GLU A 83 -0.44 -6.09 -26.37
CA GLU A 83 -0.90 -7.40 -26.83
C GLU A 83 -2.40 -7.59 -26.57
N ASP A 84 -3.06 -8.39 -27.41
CA ASP A 84 -4.44 -8.79 -27.20
C ASP A 84 -4.63 -9.37 -25.78
N HIS A 85 -5.63 -8.86 -25.07
CA HIS A 85 -5.86 -9.20 -23.66
C HIS A 85 -6.01 -10.69 -23.43
N ARG A 86 -6.65 -11.41 -24.37
CA ARG A 86 -6.85 -12.85 -24.23
C ARG A 86 -5.55 -13.61 -24.46
N ALA A 87 -4.80 -13.24 -25.49
CA ALA A 87 -3.51 -13.85 -25.79
C ALA A 87 -2.54 -13.69 -24.60
N TYR A 88 -2.40 -12.46 -24.10
CA TYR A 88 -1.58 -12.15 -22.93
C TYR A 88 -2.00 -12.97 -21.71
N TRP A 89 -3.27 -12.96 -21.33
CA TRP A 89 -3.74 -13.73 -20.18
C TRP A 89 -3.61 -15.25 -20.34
N ASP A 90 -3.72 -15.76 -21.56
CA ASP A 90 -3.47 -17.18 -21.83
C ASP A 90 -1.99 -17.52 -21.67
N LEU A 91 -1.08 -16.66 -22.14
CA LEU A 91 0.37 -16.79 -21.91
C LEU A 91 0.69 -16.80 -20.41
N MET A 92 0.20 -15.81 -19.67
CA MET A 92 0.39 -15.70 -18.22
C MET A 92 -0.05 -16.97 -17.50
N ARG A 93 -1.20 -17.51 -17.87
CA ARG A 93 -1.70 -18.77 -17.30
C ARG A 93 -0.79 -19.96 -17.61
N ARG A 94 -0.21 -20.04 -18.81
CA ARG A 94 0.71 -21.13 -19.21
C ARG A 94 2.02 -21.09 -18.43
N ILE A 95 2.51 -19.91 -18.05
CA ILE A 95 3.69 -19.74 -17.21
C ILE A 95 3.39 -19.80 -15.70
N GLY A 96 2.17 -20.21 -15.33
CA GLY A 96 1.77 -20.47 -13.94
C GLY A 96 1.08 -19.31 -13.24
N VAL A 97 0.91 -18.16 -13.88
CA VAL A 97 0.21 -16.99 -13.34
C VAL A 97 -1.23 -16.97 -13.85
N ASP A 98 -2.14 -17.68 -13.17
CA ASP A 98 -3.56 -17.73 -13.56
C ASP A 98 -4.29 -16.38 -13.31
N PRO A 99 -4.70 -15.65 -14.37
CA PRO A 99 -5.34 -14.34 -14.22
C PRO A 99 -6.69 -14.42 -13.49
N ASN A 100 -7.44 -15.52 -13.62
CA ASN A 100 -8.72 -15.67 -12.93
C ASN A 100 -8.53 -15.83 -11.41
N ARG A 101 -7.54 -16.61 -11.00
CA ARG A 101 -7.18 -16.74 -9.58
C ARG A 101 -6.65 -15.43 -9.02
N LYS A 102 -5.78 -14.76 -9.76
CA LYS A 102 -5.19 -13.47 -9.40
C LYS A 102 -6.26 -12.37 -9.25
N LEU A 103 -7.22 -12.31 -10.18
CA LEU A 103 -8.32 -11.35 -10.11
C LEU A 103 -9.21 -11.56 -8.88
N ARG A 104 -9.52 -12.83 -8.54
CA ARG A 104 -10.29 -13.14 -7.33
C ARG A 104 -9.56 -12.68 -6.06
N ALA A 105 -8.28 -13.04 -5.94
CA ALA A 105 -7.47 -12.63 -4.81
C ALA A 105 -7.36 -11.10 -4.69
N LEU A 106 -7.33 -10.39 -5.82
CA LEU A 106 -7.32 -8.93 -5.84
C LEU A 106 -8.62 -8.31 -5.31
N MET A 107 -9.77 -8.95 -5.55
CA MET A 107 -11.08 -8.48 -5.04
C MET A 107 -11.27 -8.72 -3.54
N ASP A 108 -10.47 -9.60 -2.94
CA ASP A 108 -10.45 -9.79 -1.48
C ASP A 108 -9.62 -8.70 -0.76
N LEU A 109 -8.90 -7.85 -1.51
CA LEU A 109 -8.14 -6.73 -0.96
C LEU A 109 -9.03 -5.48 -0.80
N PRO A 110 -8.68 -4.57 0.12
CA PRO A 110 -9.40 -3.30 0.26
C PRO A 110 -9.39 -2.50 -1.04
N VAL A 111 -10.48 -1.77 -1.29
CA VAL A 111 -10.59 -0.82 -2.40
C VAL A 111 -10.16 0.58 -1.93
N GLY A 112 -9.53 1.33 -2.82
CA GLY A 112 -9.27 2.76 -2.65
C GLY A 112 -9.92 3.56 -3.77
N VAL A 113 -10.03 4.88 -3.57
CA VAL A 113 -10.57 5.79 -4.59
C VAL A 113 -9.47 6.73 -5.06
N ARG A 114 -9.39 6.92 -6.37
CA ARG A 114 -8.50 7.89 -7.02
C ARG A 114 -9.29 8.70 -8.03
N GLU A 115 -9.14 10.01 -8.03
CA GLU A 115 -9.72 10.87 -9.06
C GLU A 115 -8.75 11.01 -10.23
N VAL A 116 -9.25 10.80 -11.46
CA VAL A 116 -8.51 10.98 -12.70
C VAL A 116 -9.38 11.79 -13.64
N ASP A 117 -8.93 12.98 -14.03
CA ASP A 117 -9.66 13.91 -14.89
C ASP A 117 -11.10 14.19 -14.41
N GLY A 118 -11.28 14.35 -13.08
CA GLY A 118 -12.59 14.61 -12.46
C GLY A 118 -13.50 13.37 -12.35
N VAL A 119 -13.02 12.18 -12.73
CA VAL A 119 -13.77 10.93 -12.62
C VAL A 119 -13.18 10.08 -11.50
N LYS A 120 -14.03 9.61 -10.58
CA LYS A 120 -13.61 8.68 -9.54
C LYS A 120 -13.37 7.28 -10.09
N TRP A 121 -12.22 6.72 -9.74
CA TRP A 121 -11.81 5.36 -10.06
C TRP A 121 -11.69 4.59 -8.75
N TYR A 122 -12.31 3.42 -8.72
CA TYR A 122 -12.26 2.46 -7.63
C TYR A 122 -11.16 1.46 -7.96
N VAL A 123 -10.11 1.45 -7.16
CA VAL A 123 -8.85 0.76 -7.45
C VAL A 123 -8.57 -0.29 -6.38
N TRP A 124 -8.21 -1.48 -6.83
CA TRP A 124 -7.75 -2.57 -5.97
C TRP A 124 -6.27 -2.87 -6.25
N PRO A 125 -5.44 -3.05 -5.21
CA PRO A 125 -5.74 -2.72 -3.81
C PRO A 125 -5.80 -1.20 -3.56
N ASP A 126 -6.31 -0.79 -2.40
CA ASP A 126 -6.34 0.57 -1.89
C ASP A 126 -5.00 1.31 -1.99
N LEU A 127 -3.90 0.62 -1.73
CA LEU A 127 -2.56 1.17 -1.88
C LEU A 127 -2.25 1.58 -3.33
N ALA A 128 -2.79 0.88 -4.33
CA ALA A 128 -2.62 1.24 -5.74
C ALA A 128 -3.41 2.51 -6.15
N ALA A 129 -4.34 2.98 -5.32
CA ALA A 129 -5.05 4.25 -5.50
C ALA A 129 -4.20 5.46 -5.11
N LYS A 130 -3.19 5.28 -4.24
CA LYS A 130 -2.35 6.37 -3.72
C LYS A 130 -1.38 6.89 -4.77
N PRO A 131 -1.08 8.21 -4.77
CA PRO A 131 0.01 8.74 -5.57
C PRO A 131 1.38 8.27 -5.03
N ALA A 132 2.41 8.29 -5.88
CA ALA A 132 3.75 7.81 -5.52
C ALA A 132 4.33 8.50 -4.25
N ALA A 133 4.08 9.80 -4.09
CA ALA A 133 4.55 10.58 -2.94
C ALA A 133 3.99 10.10 -1.57
N ASP A 134 2.83 9.45 -1.60
CA ASP A 134 2.10 8.93 -0.43
C ASP A 134 2.31 7.42 -0.24
N LEU A 135 2.99 6.76 -1.18
CA LEU A 135 3.37 5.35 -1.10
C LEU A 135 4.74 5.10 -0.48
N ILE A 136 5.49 6.18 -0.19
CA ILE A 136 6.82 6.09 0.43
C ILE A 136 6.71 5.28 1.73
N PRO A 137 7.37 4.10 1.83
CA PRO A 137 7.17 3.16 2.94
C PRO A 137 7.37 3.81 4.31
N GLU A 138 8.33 4.72 4.42
CA GLU A 138 8.70 5.42 5.65
C GLU A 138 7.58 6.35 6.16
N LYS A 139 6.69 6.82 5.27
CA LYS A 139 5.53 7.66 5.62
C LYS A 139 4.27 6.86 5.96
N LEU A 140 4.25 5.57 5.62
CA LEU A 140 3.10 4.71 5.87
C LEU A 140 3.06 4.23 7.32
N SER A 141 1.85 3.92 7.78
CA SER A 141 1.63 3.18 9.03
C SER A 141 2.40 1.85 8.99
N PHE A 142 2.76 1.30 10.16
CA PHE A 142 3.44 0.00 10.21
C PHE A 142 2.64 -1.10 9.48
N ARG A 143 1.31 -1.10 9.65
CA ARG A 143 0.39 -2.02 8.99
C ARG A 143 0.45 -1.88 7.47
N ASP A 144 0.32 -0.66 6.94
CA ASP A 144 0.31 -0.46 5.49
C ASP A 144 1.68 -0.66 4.86
N ARG A 145 2.77 -0.35 5.58
CA ARG A 145 4.13 -0.68 5.16
C ARG A 145 4.31 -2.18 4.98
N LYS A 146 3.89 -2.97 5.97
CA LYS A 146 3.93 -4.44 5.89
C LYS A 146 3.08 -4.95 4.72
N ARG A 147 1.83 -4.47 4.60
CA ARG A 147 0.95 -4.83 3.48
C ARG A 147 1.55 -4.47 2.13
N LEU A 148 2.15 -3.29 2.01
CA LEU A 148 2.82 -2.86 0.79
C LEU A 148 3.94 -3.83 0.44
N GLN A 149 4.82 -4.15 1.40
CA GLN A 149 5.90 -5.11 1.21
C GLN A 149 5.38 -6.50 0.81
N ASP A 150 4.33 -7.01 1.46
CA ASP A 150 3.72 -8.30 1.11
C ASP A 150 3.14 -8.30 -0.31
N LEU A 151 2.68 -7.16 -0.81
CA LEU A 151 2.05 -7.02 -2.13
C LEU A 151 3.05 -6.80 -3.27
N VAL A 152 4.17 -6.14 -3.02
CA VAL A 152 5.11 -5.72 -4.09
C VAL A 152 6.53 -6.26 -3.92
N GLY A 153 6.84 -6.92 -2.82
CA GLY A 153 8.19 -7.42 -2.52
C GLY A 153 9.22 -6.31 -2.32
N ASP A 154 10.46 -6.69 -2.04
CA ASP A 154 11.55 -5.75 -1.78
C ASP A 154 11.90 -4.93 -3.05
N ASP A 155 11.89 -5.56 -4.22
CA ASP A 155 12.16 -4.87 -5.49
C ASP A 155 11.09 -3.80 -5.80
N GLY A 156 9.82 -4.10 -5.50
CA GLY A 156 8.75 -3.13 -5.64
C GLY A 156 8.89 -1.96 -4.66
N ILE A 157 9.38 -2.21 -3.45
CA ILE A 157 9.69 -1.17 -2.47
C ILE A 157 10.79 -0.23 -2.98
N GLU A 158 11.85 -0.78 -3.58
CA GLU A 158 12.91 0.03 -4.19
C GLU A 158 12.40 0.88 -5.36
N LYS A 159 11.53 0.32 -6.22
CA LYS A 159 10.87 1.09 -7.29
C LYS A 159 10.07 2.28 -6.71
N ILE A 160 9.34 2.07 -5.62
CA ILE A 160 8.57 3.14 -4.95
C ILE A 160 9.50 4.20 -4.35
N ARG A 161 10.59 3.81 -3.70
CA ARG A 161 11.61 4.74 -3.18
C ARG A 161 12.26 5.57 -4.29
N ALA A 162 12.41 5.00 -5.49
CA ALA A 162 12.85 5.71 -6.69
C ALA A 162 11.76 6.63 -7.30
N GLY A 163 10.63 6.82 -6.62
CA GLY A 163 9.55 7.72 -7.04
C GLY A 163 8.59 7.11 -8.06
N LYS A 164 8.64 5.79 -8.31
CA LYS A 164 7.64 5.12 -9.15
C LYS A 164 6.33 4.96 -8.38
N GLY A 165 5.22 4.92 -9.12
CA GLY A 165 3.92 4.54 -8.55
C GLY A 165 3.89 3.07 -8.15
N TYR A 166 2.73 2.61 -7.67
CA TYR A 166 2.51 1.23 -7.24
C TYR A 166 2.84 0.21 -8.36
N PRO A 167 3.85 -0.66 -8.19
CA PRO A 167 4.32 -1.56 -9.25
C PRO A 167 3.59 -2.91 -9.29
N GLY A 168 2.85 -3.25 -8.23
CA GLY A 168 2.19 -4.55 -8.09
C GLY A 168 0.93 -4.72 -8.93
N MET A 169 0.31 -5.89 -8.75
CA MET A 169 -0.96 -6.25 -9.38
C MET A 169 -2.08 -5.30 -8.97
N ARG A 170 -2.87 -4.84 -9.94
CA ARG A 170 -3.93 -3.87 -9.72
C ARG A 170 -5.02 -3.89 -10.78
N THR A 171 -6.21 -3.43 -10.42
CA THR A 171 -7.35 -3.24 -11.33
C THR A 171 -8.11 -1.98 -10.93
N ALA A 172 -8.81 -1.37 -11.90
CA ALA A 172 -9.68 -0.24 -11.60
C ALA A 172 -10.99 -0.27 -12.38
N ILE A 173 -12.03 0.26 -11.76
CA ILE A 173 -13.36 0.47 -12.32
C ILE A 173 -13.73 1.93 -12.09
N THR A 174 -14.20 2.64 -13.12
CA THR A 174 -14.71 4.02 -12.94
C THR A 174 -16.05 4.02 -12.19
N GLU A 175 -16.43 5.16 -11.62
CA GLU A 175 -17.71 5.34 -10.90
C GLU A 175 -18.95 4.90 -11.70
N ASN A 176 -18.91 5.00 -13.04
CA ASN A 176 -20.00 4.54 -13.91
C ASN A 176 -19.91 3.06 -14.34
N GLY A 177 -19.02 2.25 -13.74
CA GLY A 177 -18.92 0.81 -14.00
C GLY A 177 -18.05 0.40 -15.19
N ARG A 178 -17.23 1.29 -15.76
CA ARG A 178 -16.32 0.89 -16.84
C ARG A 178 -15.05 0.26 -16.25
N TRP A 179 -14.77 -0.99 -16.61
CA TRP A 179 -13.51 -1.65 -16.25
C TRP A 179 -12.35 -1.04 -17.07
N VAL A 180 -11.32 -0.53 -16.39
CA VAL A 180 -10.29 0.32 -17.03
C VAL A 180 -8.98 -0.42 -17.27
N TYR A 181 -8.53 -1.22 -16.31
CA TYR A 181 -7.32 -2.01 -16.47
C TYR A 181 -7.34 -3.20 -15.52
N PHE A 182 -6.56 -4.23 -15.86
CA PHE A 182 -6.17 -5.31 -14.95
C PHE A 182 -4.77 -5.77 -15.29
N VAL A 183 -3.82 -5.31 -14.47
CA VAL A 183 -2.39 -5.53 -14.65
C VAL A 183 -1.91 -6.49 -13.58
N LEU A 184 -1.16 -7.52 -13.96
CA LEU A 184 -0.70 -8.59 -13.07
C LEU A 184 0.57 -8.25 -12.26
N GLY A 185 1.10 -7.03 -12.42
CA GLY A 185 2.38 -6.57 -11.86
C GLY A 185 3.49 -6.61 -12.90
N GLN A 186 4.60 -5.93 -12.65
CA GLN A 186 5.75 -5.92 -13.58
C GLN A 186 6.60 -7.18 -13.53
N ASP A 187 6.54 -7.93 -12.42
CA ASP A 187 7.34 -9.16 -12.24
C ASP A 187 6.73 -10.37 -12.96
N ALA A 188 5.64 -10.14 -13.70
CA ALA A 188 5.05 -11.09 -14.64
C ALA A 188 5.80 -11.13 -15.99
N GLU A 189 6.73 -10.20 -16.22
CA GLU A 189 7.49 -10.02 -17.47
C GLU A 189 8.96 -10.47 -17.36
N GLU A 190 9.35 -11.17 -16.27
CA GLU A 190 10.71 -11.72 -16.08
C GLU A 190 10.78 -13.25 -16.24
#